data_AF-A0A517S972-F1
#
_entry.id   AF-A0A517S972-F1
#
_cell.length_a   1.000
_cell.length_b   1.000
_cell.length_c   1.000
_cell.angle_alpha   90.00
_cell.angle_beta   90.00
_cell.angle_gamma   90.00
#
_symmetry.space_group_name_H-M   'P 1'
#
loop_
_entity.id
_entity.type
_entity.pdbx_description
1 polymer ?
#
loop_
_entity_poly.entity_id
_entity_poly.type
_entity_poly.pdbx_seq_one_letter_code
_entity_poly.pdbx_strand_id
1 'polypeptide(L)'
;MEFHFEVDPEFDVAIGTELSFDEAEGEFEIESFEGIDPLIPTAAKPGSDDKVRMLAARYAAGVPLWHDEDCYDHGPADAAFANHPSFASSEEDDDEL
;
A
#
# COMPACT_ATOMS: atom_id res chain seq x y z
N MET A 1 -5.69 26.38 15.29
CA MET A 1 -6.84 25.86 14.54
C MET A 1 -7.40 24.72 15.37
N GLU A 2 -8.46 24.97 16.12
CA GLU A 2 -9.13 23.95 16.92
C GLU A 2 -10.21 23.31 16.05
N PHE A 3 -10.11 21.99 15.85
CA PHE A 3 -11.14 21.22 15.17
C PHE A 3 -12.11 20.71 16.22
N HIS A 4 -13.37 21.12 16.10
CA HIS A 4 -14.46 20.64 16.94
C HIS A 4 -15.26 19.63 16.12
N PHE A 5 -15.32 18.39 16.59
CA PHE A 5 -16.15 17.33 16.00
C PHE A 5 -17.47 17.30 16.80
N GLU A 6 -18.53 17.89 16.23
CA GLU A 6 -19.89 17.71 16.73
C GLU A 6 -20.40 16.35 16.25
N VAL A 7 -20.53 15.41 17.19
CA VAL A 7 -21.14 14.09 16.94
C VAL A 7 -22.64 14.31 16.84
N ASP A 8 -23.18 14.39 15.62
CA ASP A 8 -24.62 14.38 15.37
C ASP A 8 -25.08 12.92 15.23
N PRO A 9 -25.78 12.35 16.23
CA PRO A 9 -26.18 10.95 16.21
C PRO A 9 -27.19 10.63 15.11
N GLU A 10 -27.88 11.61 14.51
CA GLU A 10 -28.77 11.36 13.36
C GLU A 10 -27.98 11.25 12.05
N PHE A 11 -26.89 12.01 11.90
CA PHE A 11 -26.09 12.03 10.67
C PHE A 11 -24.97 10.97 10.65
N ASP A 12 -24.36 10.67 11.80
CA ASP A 12 -23.33 9.61 11.88
C ASP A 12 -23.92 8.21 11.69
N VAL A 13 -25.21 8.03 11.99
CA VAL A 13 -25.97 6.81 11.64
C VAL A 13 -26.14 6.71 10.11
N ALA A 14 -26.26 7.81 9.37
CA ALA A 14 -26.34 7.78 7.91
C ALA A 14 -25.00 7.45 7.23
N ILE A 15 -23.84 7.67 7.88
CA ILE A 15 -22.54 7.24 7.31
C ILE A 15 -22.25 5.76 7.65
N GLY A 16 -22.75 5.26 8.78
CA GLY A 16 -22.47 3.91 9.26
C GLY A 16 -23.54 2.84 8.95
N THR A 17 -24.73 3.21 8.48
CA THR A 17 -25.88 2.28 8.52
C THR A 17 -26.71 2.14 7.23
N GLU A 18 -26.41 2.89 6.15
CA GLU A 18 -27.13 2.74 4.86
C GLU A 18 -26.31 2.06 3.76
N LEU A 19 -25.20 1.40 4.11
CA LEU A 19 -24.83 0.18 3.39
C LEU A 19 -25.78 -0.92 3.87
N SER A 20 -26.95 -0.99 3.23
CA SER A 20 -27.84 -2.13 3.40
C SER A 20 -27.02 -3.41 3.17
N PHE A 21 -27.05 -4.33 4.12
CA PHE A 21 -26.29 -5.59 4.05
C PHE A 21 -26.63 -6.39 2.77
N ASP A 22 -27.80 -6.14 2.18
CA ASP A 22 -28.25 -6.62 0.87
C ASP A 22 -27.37 -6.12 -0.31
N GLU A 23 -26.74 -4.95 -0.23
CA GLU A 23 -25.85 -4.42 -1.28
C GLU A 23 -24.39 -4.89 -1.12
N ALA A 24 -24.06 -5.49 0.03
CA ALA A 24 -22.78 -6.16 0.25
C ALA A 24 -22.76 -7.63 -0.22
N GLU A 25 -23.89 -8.15 -0.73
CA GLU A 25 -24.00 -9.46 -1.38
C GLU A 25 -23.70 -9.39 -2.89
N GLY A 26 -22.86 -8.45 -3.32
CA GLY A 26 -22.12 -8.68 -4.55
C GLY A 26 -21.25 -9.91 -4.32
N GLU A 27 -21.60 -11.04 -4.95
CA GLU A 27 -20.67 -12.16 -5.12
C GLU A 27 -19.38 -11.58 -5.70
N PHE A 28 -18.42 -11.28 -4.84
CA PHE A 28 -17.07 -11.04 -5.27
C PHE A 28 -16.61 -12.39 -5.80
N GLU A 29 -16.69 -12.56 -7.12
CA GLU A 29 -15.98 -13.63 -7.81
C GLU A 29 -14.50 -13.39 -7.55
N ILE A 30 -14.01 -14.05 -6.51
CA ILE A 30 -12.60 -14.09 -6.22
C ILE A 30 -11.97 -14.91 -7.35
N GLU A 31 -11.33 -14.23 -8.32
CA GLU A 31 -10.56 -14.87 -9.38
C GLU A 31 -9.69 -15.99 -8.78
N SER A 32 -9.64 -17.15 -9.44
CA SER A 32 -8.83 -18.27 -8.96
C SER A 32 -7.39 -17.83 -8.73
N PHE A 33 -6.87 -18.01 -7.52
CA PHE A 33 -5.49 -17.65 -7.14
C PHE A 33 -4.43 -18.63 -7.68
N GLU A 34 -4.68 -19.25 -8.84
CA GLU A 34 -3.74 -20.19 -9.44
C GLU A 34 -2.39 -19.51 -9.67
N GLY A 35 -1.33 -20.08 -9.09
CA GLY A 35 0.04 -19.56 -9.20
C GLY A 35 0.46 -18.61 -8.06
N ILE A 36 -0.41 -18.32 -7.09
CA ILE A 36 -0.03 -17.58 -5.88
C ILE A 36 0.09 -18.55 -4.71
N ASP A 37 1.29 -18.69 -4.16
CA ASP A 37 1.50 -19.40 -2.90
C ASP A 37 1.29 -18.42 -1.73
N PRO A 38 0.27 -18.62 -0.87
CA PRO A 38 -0.03 -17.68 0.22
C PRO A 38 1.03 -17.71 1.34
N LEU A 39 1.89 -18.73 1.40
CA LEU A 39 2.88 -18.90 2.47
C LEU A 39 4.21 -18.19 2.20
N ILE A 40 4.44 -17.73 0.97
CA ILE A 40 5.68 -17.04 0.60
C ILE A 40 5.56 -15.52 0.75
N PRO A 41 6.67 -14.82 1.03
CA PRO A 41 6.69 -13.36 0.98
C PRO A 41 6.40 -12.83 -0.42
N THR A 42 5.80 -11.65 -0.49
CA THR A 42 5.59 -10.94 -1.75
C THR A 42 6.49 -9.71 -1.87
N ALA A 43 7.15 -9.59 -3.02
CA ALA A 43 7.91 -8.40 -3.41
C ALA A 43 7.01 -7.27 -3.95
N ALA A 44 5.70 -7.53 -4.10
CA ALA A 44 4.74 -6.57 -4.62
C ALA A 44 4.62 -5.36 -3.70
N LYS A 45 4.61 -4.16 -4.30
CA LYS A 45 4.53 -2.90 -3.56
C LYS A 45 3.17 -2.74 -2.88
N PRO A 46 3.10 -1.99 -1.76
CA PRO A 46 1.83 -1.60 -1.16
C PRO A 46 0.89 -0.97 -2.20
N GLY A 47 -0.34 -1.48 -2.30
CA GLY A 47 -1.37 -0.97 -3.21
C GLY A 47 -1.32 -1.48 -4.65
N SER A 48 -0.34 -2.31 -5.04
CA SER A 48 -0.38 -2.94 -6.37
C SER A 48 -1.38 -4.10 -6.43
N ASP A 49 -1.90 -4.41 -7.61
CA ASP A 49 -2.84 -5.53 -7.83
C ASP A 49 -2.25 -6.86 -7.35
N ASP A 50 -0.96 -7.10 -7.61
CA ASP A 50 -0.27 -8.32 -7.14
C ASP A 50 -0.27 -8.45 -5.62
N LYS A 51 -0.12 -7.32 -4.91
CA LYS A 51 -0.20 -7.30 -3.44
C LYS A 51 -1.62 -7.62 -3.00
N VAL A 52 -2.64 -7.03 -3.64
CA VAL A 52 -4.05 -7.29 -3.32
C VAL A 52 -4.40 -8.77 -3.56
N ARG A 53 -4.00 -9.34 -4.70
CA ARG A 53 -4.22 -10.76 -5.01
C ARG A 53 -3.54 -11.69 -4.00
N MET A 54 -2.30 -11.40 -3.60
CA MET A 54 -1.61 -12.15 -2.55
C MET A 54 -2.37 -12.10 -1.22
N LEU A 55 -2.83 -10.91 -0.79
CA LEU A 55 -3.59 -10.76 0.44
C LEU A 55 -4.91 -11.53 0.41
N ALA A 56 -5.62 -11.49 -0.73
CA ALA A 56 -6.86 -12.23 -0.91
C ALA A 56 -6.62 -13.75 -0.91
N ALA A 57 -5.52 -14.23 -1.51
CA ALA A 57 -5.12 -15.64 -1.44
C ALA A 57 -4.82 -16.08 0.00
N ARG A 58 -4.12 -15.25 0.79
CA ARG A 58 -3.83 -15.51 2.21
C ARG A 58 -5.11 -15.54 3.06
N TYR A 59 -6.04 -14.62 2.79
CA TYR A 59 -7.35 -14.61 3.43
C TYR A 59 -8.11 -15.91 3.16
N ALA A 60 -8.20 -16.33 1.89
CA ALA A 60 -8.86 -17.57 1.49
C ALA A 60 -8.21 -18.82 2.11
N ALA A 61 -6.89 -18.81 2.31
CA ALA A 61 -6.15 -19.88 2.96
C ALA A 61 -6.23 -19.86 4.50
N GLY A 62 -6.81 -18.82 5.11
CA GLY A 62 -6.91 -18.68 6.57
C GLY A 62 -5.57 -18.45 7.28
N VAL A 63 -4.60 -17.86 6.60
CA VAL A 63 -3.27 -17.53 7.15
C VAL A 63 -3.15 -16.02 7.41
N PRO A 64 -2.16 -15.56 8.21
CA PRO A 64 -1.94 -14.14 8.42
C PRO A 64 -1.79 -13.38 7.10
N LEU A 65 -2.42 -12.20 7.01
CA LEU A 65 -2.36 -11.37 5.80
C LEU A 65 -0.95 -10.86 5.52
N TRP A 66 -0.16 -10.62 6.56
CA TRP A 66 1.20 -10.09 6.46
C TRP A 66 2.25 -11.18 6.68
N HIS A 67 3.33 -11.12 5.91
CA HIS A 67 4.55 -11.90 6.13
C HIS A 67 5.70 -10.95 6.47
N ASP A 68 6.59 -11.33 7.40
CA ASP A 68 7.63 -10.42 7.91
C ASP A 68 8.61 -9.92 6.84
N GLU A 69 8.79 -10.71 5.78
CA GLU A 69 9.63 -10.38 4.62
C GLU A 69 8.86 -9.78 3.44
N ASP A 70 7.58 -9.41 3.62
CA ASP A 70 6.83 -8.70 2.58
C ASP A 70 7.44 -7.32 2.30
N CYS A 71 7.38 -6.90 1.04
CA CYS A 71 7.76 -5.54 0.64
C CYS A 71 6.90 -4.49 1.37
N TYR A 72 7.58 -3.60 2.10
CA TYR A 72 7.00 -2.47 2.84
C TYR A 72 7.41 -1.11 2.24
N ASP A 73 8.03 -1.10 1.07
CA ASP A 73 8.49 0.12 0.41
C ASP A 73 7.30 0.90 -0.15
N HIS A 74 6.95 1.99 0.54
CA HIS A 74 5.93 2.95 0.13
C HIS A 74 6.47 4.02 -0.83
N GLY A 75 7.72 3.91 -1.27
CA GLY A 75 8.37 4.88 -2.12
C GLY A 75 7.83 4.90 -3.56
N PRO A 76 7.88 6.07 -4.25
CA PRO A 76 7.61 6.14 -5.67
C PRO A 76 8.58 5.20 -6.41
N ALA A 77 8.09 4.51 -7.43
CA ALA A 77 8.81 3.41 -8.05
C ALA A 77 10.17 3.75 -8.69
N ASP A 78 10.50 5.03 -8.79
CA ASP A 78 11.79 5.56 -9.23
C ASP A 78 12.14 6.84 -8.44
N ALA A 79 12.66 6.70 -7.22
CA ALA A 79 13.42 7.79 -6.57
C ALA A 79 14.94 7.69 -6.83
N ALA A 80 15.38 6.72 -7.65
CA ALA A 80 16.79 6.52 -7.98
C ALA A 80 17.38 7.61 -8.91
N PHE A 81 16.57 8.53 -9.45
CA PHE A 81 17.06 9.59 -10.35
C PHE A 81 16.94 11.03 -9.80
N ALA A 82 16.35 11.24 -8.62
CA ALA A 82 16.08 12.60 -8.14
C ALA A 82 17.08 13.13 -7.09
N ASN A 83 18.03 12.32 -6.61
CA ASN A 83 18.88 12.71 -5.49
C ASN A 83 20.32 12.21 -5.59
N HIS A 84 20.99 12.45 -6.73
CA HIS A 84 22.44 12.62 -6.71
C HIS A 84 22.73 14.11 -6.44
N PRO A 85 22.98 14.54 -5.20
CA PRO A 85 23.55 15.86 -4.99
C PRO A 85 24.91 15.89 -5.68
N SER A 86 25.10 16.89 -6.53
CA SER A 86 26.38 17.28 -7.09
C SER A 86 27.42 17.36 -5.96
N PHE A 87 28.27 16.35 -5.83
CA PHE A 87 29.49 16.43 -5.04
C PHE A 87 30.67 16.00 -5.90
N ALA A 88 30.87 16.74 -6.99
CA ALA A 88 32.17 16.89 -7.60
C ALA A 88 32.78 18.20 -7.06
N SER A 89 33.22 18.17 -5.80
CA SER A 89 34.30 19.05 -5.37
C SER A 89 35.57 18.24 -5.51
N SER A 90 36.10 18.20 -6.73
CA SER A 90 37.49 17.83 -6.96
C SER A 90 38.18 19.10 -7.41
N GLU A 91 38.94 19.67 -6.47
CA GLU A 91 40.01 20.66 -6.61
C GLU A 91 40.22 21.19 -8.04
N GLU A 92 39.83 22.44 -8.27
CA GLU A 92 40.42 23.23 -9.36
C GLU A 92 41.76 23.79 -8.84
N ASP A 93 42.85 23.25 -9.40
CA ASP A 93 44.20 23.81 -9.37
C ASP A 93 44.18 25.28 -9.81
N ASP A 94 44.32 26.20 -8.85
CA ASP A 94 44.71 27.59 -9.10
C ASP A 94 46.04 27.83 -8.41
N ASP A 95 47.13 27.75 -9.17
CA ASP A 95 48.19 28.77 -9.18
C ASP A 95 49.17 28.48 -10.33
N GLU A 96 49.00 29.23 -11.41
CA GLU A 96 49.92 29.39 -12.53
C GLU A 96 51.31 29.89 -12.08
N LEU A 97 52.32 29.43 -12.85
CA LEU A 97 53.75 29.80 -12.94
C LEU A 97 54.22 31.14 -12.32
#